data_AF-A0AA43C3C5-F1
#
_entry.id   AF-A0AA43C3C5-F1
#
_cell.length_a   1.000
_cell.length_b   1.000
_cell.length_c   1.000
_cell.angle_alpha   90.00
_cell.angle_beta   90.00
_cell.angle_gamma   90.00
#
_symmetry.space_group_name_H-M   'P 1'
#
loop_
_entity.id
_entity.type
_entity.pdbx_description
1 polymer ?
#
loop_
_entity_poly.entity_id
_entity_poly.type
_entity_poly.pdbx_seq_one_letter_code
_entity_poly.pdbx_strand_id
1 'polypeptide(L)' 'MDPDRFRAVYERLQLLDETSTYKVRPKVSLHRPTVEELDARARDLAAYTVELREIVDELMQAIAGRPRASPKAP' A
#
# COMPACT_ATOMS: atom_id res chain seq x y z
N MET A 1 -14.12 -15.45 -8.41
CA MET A 1 -13.61 -14.08 -8.63
C MET A 1 -14.79 -13.13 -8.59
N ASP A 2 -14.77 -12.19 -7.66
CA ASP A 2 -15.78 -11.13 -7.57
C ASP A 2 -15.26 -9.91 -8.37
N PRO A 3 -15.83 -9.61 -9.56
CA PRO A 3 -15.32 -8.58 -10.45
C PRO A 3 -15.48 -7.17 -9.90
N ASP A 4 -16.52 -6.91 -9.10
CA ASP A 4 -16.75 -5.59 -8.51
C ASP A 4 -15.79 -5.34 -7.35
N ARG A 5 -15.57 -6.36 -6.50
CA ARG A 5 -14.55 -6.30 -5.45
C ARG A 5 -13.14 -6.16 -6.02
N PHE A 6 -12.83 -6.88 -7.11
CA PHE A 6 -11.54 -6.73 -7.78
C PHE A 6 -11.33 -5.30 -8.30
N ARG A 7 -12.34 -4.72 -8.98
CA ARG A 7 -12.26 -3.33 -9.46
C ARG A 7 -12.02 -2.35 -8.32
N ALA A 8 -12.77 -2.44 -7.22
CA ALA A 8 -12.62 -1.54 -6.09
C ALA A 8 -11.24 -1.62 -5.42
N VAL A 9 -10.67 -2.82 -5.27
CA VAL A 9 -9.31 -2.98 -4.70
C VAL A 9 -8.25 -2.48 -5.69
N TYR A 10 -8.47 -2.67 -6.98
CA TYR A 10 -7.57 -2.14 -8.02
C TYR A 10 -7.56 -0.61 -8.04
N GLU A 11 -8.72 0.04 -7.88
CA GLU A 11 -8.81 1.51 -7.76
C GLU A 11 -8.05 2.01 -6.52
N ARG A 12 -8.12 1.32 -5.39
CA ARG A 12 -7.31 1.63 -4.21
C ARG A 12 -5.81 1.52 -4.48
N LEU A 13 -5.38 0.51 -5.25
CA LEU A 13 -3.99 0.37 -5.66
C LEU A 13 -3.53 1.56 -6.52
N GLN A 14 -4.38 2.03 -7.45
CA GLN A 14 -4.08 3.20 -8.28
C GLN A 14 -3.96 4.47 -7.44
N LEU A 15 -4.85 4.68 -6.47
CA LEU A 15 -4.78 5.81 -5.55
C LEU A 15 -3.51 5.79 -4.68
N LEU A 16 -3.09 4.61 -4.23
CA LEU A 16 -1.82 4.46 -3.50
C LEU A 16 -0.63 4.88 -4.39
N ASP A 17 -0.65 4.50 -5.66
CA ASP A 17 0.40 4.86 -6.61
C ASP A 17 0.47 6.38 -6.84
N GLU A 18 -0.68 7.01 -7.11
CA GLU A 18 -0.78 8.45 -7.38
C GLU A 18 -0.30 9.31 -6.21
N THR A 19 -0.60 8.89 -4.98
CA THR A 19 -0.40 9.74 -3.78
C THR A 19 0.92 9.49 -3.05
N SER A 20 1.42 8.25 -3.09
CA SER A 20 2.45 7.80 -2.15
C SER A 20 3.69 7.21 -2.81
N THR A 21 3.61 6.70 -4.05
CA THR A 21 4.79 6.20 -4.77
C THR A 21 5.87 7.28 -4.91
N TYR A 22 5.48 8.54 -5.16
CA TYR A 22 6.44 9.64 -5.28
C TYR A 22 7.22 9.91 -3.99
N LYS A 23 6.62 9.64 -2.81
CA LYS A 23 7.23 9.88 -1.49
C LYS A 23 8.33 8.87 -1.20
N VAL A 24 8.09 7.61 -1.58
CA VAL A 24 9.01 6.49 -1.35
C VAL A 24 10.01 6.28 -2.48
N ARG A 25 9.82 6.95 -3.63
CA ARG A 25 10.74 6.85 -4.77
C ARG A 25 12.14 7.34 -4.36
N PRO A 26 13.21 6.59 -4.66
CA PRO A 26 14.57 7.04 -4.42
C PRO A 26 14.83 8.35 -5.16
N LYS A 27 15.15 9.41 -4.42
CA LYS A 27 15.54 10.70 -4.99
C LYS A 27 17.06 10.80 -4.95
N VAL A 28 17.68 10.92 -6.12
CA VAL A 28 19.12 11.24 -6.21
C VAL A 28 19.30 12.64 -5.63
N SER A 29 20.00 12.75 -4.51
CA SER A 29 20.29 14.00 -3.84
C SER A 29 21.79 14.21 -3.84
N LEU A 30 22.23 15.42 -4.22
CA LEU A 30 23.65 15.82 -4.22
C LEU A 30 24.21 16.08 -2.81
N HIS A 31 23.37 15.97 -1.78
CA HIS A 31 23.71 16.15 -0.38
C HIS A 31 23.35 14.90 0.42
N ARG A 32 24.09 14.66 1.50
CA ARG A 32 23.79 13.58 2.45
C ARG A 32 22.54 13.99 3.25
N PRO A 33 21.50 13.13 3.31
CA PRO A 33 20.29 13.45 4.05
C PRO A 33 20.57 13.52 5.57
N THR A 34 19.81 14.36 6.27
CA THR A 34 19.87 14.45 7.73
C THR A 34 19.18 13.25 8.39
N VAL A 35 19.35 13.09 9.71
CA VAL A 35 18.69 12.02 10.46
C VAL A 35 17.17 12.19 10.44
N GLU A 36 16.69 13.43 10.57
CA GLU A 36 15.27 13.77 10.53
C GLU A 36 14.64 13.45 9.17
N GLU A 37 15.37 13.72 8.08
CA GLU A 37 14.92 13.37 6.72
C GLU A 37 14.89 11.87 6.49
N LEU A 38 15.84 11.12 7.05
CA LEU A 38 15.85 9.66 7.00
C LEU A 38 14.68 9.07 7.78
N ASP A 39 14.40 9.58 8.98
CA ASP A 39 13.26 9.16 9.80
C ASP A 39 11.92 9.44 9.09
N ALA A 40 11.79 10.61 8.46
CA ALA A 40 10.60 10.95 7.67
C ALA A 40 10.41 9.97 6.50
N ARG A 41 11.47 9.70 5.73
CA ARG A 41 11.43 8.73 4.62
C ARG A 41 11.14 7.31 5.10
N ALA A 42 11.66 6.92 6.26
CA ALA A 42 11.40 5.61 6.84
C ALA A 42 9.92 5.45 7.26
N ARG A 43 9.30 6.49 7.82
CA ARG A 43 7.87 6.51 8.14
C ARG A 43 7.00 6.44 6.89
N ASP A 44 7.32 7.22 5.86
CA ASP A 44 6.61 7.19 4.58
C ASP A 44 6.70 5.80 3.93
N LEU A 45 7.88 5.18 3.96
CA LEU A 45 8.09 3.82 3.45
C LEU A 45 7.31 2.77 4.26
N ALA A 46 7.31 2.87 5.59
CA ALA A 46 6.56 1.97 6.45
C ALA A 46 5.05 2.07 6.18
N ALA A 47 4.52 3.29 6.07
CA ALA A 47 3.10 3.51 5.76
C ALA A 47 2.72 2.92 4.39
N TYR A 48 3.50 3.24 3.35
CA TYR A 48 3.28 2.73 2.00
C TYR A 48 3.31 1.19 1.94
N THR A 49 4.27 0.57 2.61
CA THR A 49 4.43 -0.90 2.58
C THR A 49 3.31 -1.64 3.30
N VAL A 50 2.81 -1.09 4.42
CA VAL A 50 1.64 -1.64 5.12
C VAL A 50 0.40 -1.56 4.23
N GLU A 51 0.13 -0.38 3.65
CA GLU A 51 -1.06 -0.19 2.81
C GLU A 51 -0.99 -1.03 1.53
N LEU A 52 0.18 -1.11 0.88
CA LEU A 52 0.39 -1.98 -0.28
C LEU A 52 0.14 -3.45 0.07
N ARG A 53 0.65 -3.92 1.22
CA ARG A 53 0.43 -5.31 1.66
C ARG A 53 -1.06 -5.60 1.82
N GLU A 54 -1.81 -4.70 2.45
CA GLU A 54 -3.25 -4.86 2.68
C GLU A 54 -4.02 -4.93 1.36
N ILE A 55 -3.72 -4.01 0.43
CA ILE A 55 -4.34 -3.97 -0.90
C ILE A 55 -4.03 -5.26 -1.68
N VAL A 56 -2.78 -5.73 -1.65
CA VAL A 56 -2.39 -6.97 -2.33
C VAL A 56 -3.08 -8.20 -1.74
N ASP A 57 -3.18 -8.30 -0.41
CA ASP A 57 -3.91 -9.41 0.24
C ASP A 57 -5.39 -9.40 -0.17
N GLU A 58 -6.03 -8.23 -0.18
CA GLU A 58 -7.41 -8.08 -0.64
C GLU A 58 -7.58 -8.44 -2.12
N LEU A 59 -6.63 -8.08 -2.98
CA LEU A 59 -6.59 -8.44 -4.40
C LEU A 59 -6.50 -9.96 -4.58
N MET A 60 -5.60 -10.61 -3.85
CA MET A 60 -5.42 -12.06 -3.87
C MET A 60 -6.68 -12.78 -3.38
N GLN A 61 -7.36 -12.26 -2.35
CA GLN A 61 -8.63 -12.81 -1.88
C GLN A 61 -9.76 -12.64 -2.91
N ALA A 62 -9.83 -11.49 -3.59
CA ALA A 62 -10.82 -11.22 -4.64
C ALA A 62 -10.63 -12.16 -5.84
N ILE A 63 -9.38 -12.47 -6.20
CA ILE A 63 -9.02 -13.45 -7.25
C ILE A 63 -9.39 -14.87 -6.81
N ALA A 64 -8.92 -15.28 -5.62
CA ALA A 64 -9.15 -16.63 -5.08
C ALA A 64 -10.62 -16.92 -4.74
N GLY A 65 -11.50 -15.92 -4.78
CA GLY A 65 -12.92 -16.05 -4.47
C GLY A 65 -13.20 -16.43 -3.01
N ARG A 66 -12.20 -16.28 -2.11
CA ARG A 66 -12.40 -16.53 -0.68
C ARG A 66 -13.22 -15.37 -0.10
N PRO A 67 -14.39 -15.64 0.51
CA PRO A 67 -15.06 -14.64 1.32
C PRO A 67 -14.09 -14.22 2.42
N ARG A 68 -13.95 -12.91 2.62
CA ARG A 68 -13.15 -12.36 3.72
C ARG A 68 -13.68 -13.01 5.01
N ALA A 69 -12.84 -13.77 5.72
CA ALA A 69 -13.23 -14.31 7.00
C ALA A 69 -13.59 -13.13 7.90
N SER A 70 -14.88 -12.96 8.20
CA SER A 70 -15.33 -11.89 9.09
C SER A 70 -14.53 -12.00 10.40
N PRO A 71 -13.99 -10.89 10.93
CA PRO A 71 -13.35 -10.92 12.23
C PRO A 71 -14.42 -11.38 13.21
N LYS A 72 -14.18 -12.55 13.80
CA LYS A 72 -15.04 -13.13 14.82
C LYS A 72 -15.03 -12.13 15.99
N ALA A 73 -16.09 -11.34 16.11
CA ALA A 73 -16.28 -10.48 17.27
C ALA A 73 -16.34 -11.37 18.52
N PRO A 74 -15.72 -10.94 19.63
CA PRO A 74 -15.67 -11.71 20.88
C PRO A 74 -17.05 -11.95 21.49
#